data_AF-A0A059LFH2-F1
#
_entry.id   AF-A0A059LFH2-F1
#
_cell.length_a   1.000
_cell.length_b   1.000
_cell.length_c   1.000
_cell.angle_alpha   90.00
_cell.angle_beta   90.00
_cell.angle_gamma   90.00
#
_symmetry.space_group_name_H-M   'P 1'
#
loop_
_entity.id
_entity.type
_entity.pdbx_description
1 polymer ?
#
loop_
_entity_poly.entity_id
_entity_poly.type
_entity_poly.pdbx_seq_one_letter_code
_entity_poly.pdbx_strand_id
1 'polypeptide(L)'
;MAPPVCECRLLGGFAALMAQGVLAVLALGILLLKRYLESPRRSMHTWSMDVSKQALGMAAAHACGLAIAIVAASWDAPGPEGHHRSSECAWYFVAFVADTTLGVLLTLGLHSALLWASRALARARQARQEAAETEPLAKTTGREEPT
;
A
#
# COMPACT_ATOMS: atom_id res chain seq x y z
N MET A 1 -26.81 -20.17 -30.84
CA MET A 1 -26.20 -20.89 -29.71
C MET A 1 -24.94 -20.14 -29.33
N ALA A 2 -25.06 -19.18 -28.40
CA ALA A 2 -23.90 -18.47 -27.87
C ALA A 2 -23.04 -19.47 -27.09
N PRO A 3 -21.70 -19.41 -27.16
CA PRO A 3 -20.86 -20.28 -26.35
C PRO A 3 -21.23 -20.10 -24.88
N PRO A 4 -21.24 -21.18 -24.07
CA PRO A 4 -21.49 -21.05 -22.64
C PRO A 4 -20.46 -20.08 -22.08
N VAL A 5 -20.94 -19.01 -21.46
CA VAL A 5 -20.11 -18.08 -20.71
C VAL A 5 -19.18 -18.90 -19.83
N CYS A 6 -17.86 -18.79 -20.04
CA CYS A 6 -16.86 -19.44 -19.19
C CYS A 6 -17.18 -19.08 -17.75
N GLU A 7 -17.68 -20.05 -16.96
CA GLU A 7 -17.78 -19.92 -15.51
C GLU A 7 -16.36 -19.67 -15.00
N CYS A 8 -16.07 -18.41 -14.68
CA CYS A 8 -14.79 -18.04 -14.14
C CYS A 8 -14.75 -18.48 -12.68
N ARG A 9 -14.29 -19.71 -12.46
CA ARG A 9 -14.02 -20.23 -11.12
C ARG A 9 -12.83 -19.49 -10.53
N LEU A 10 -13.10 -18.69 -9.51
CA LEU A 10 -12.11 -17.87 -8.81
C LEU A 10 -11.04 -18.71 -8.09
N LEU A 11 -11.40 -19.94 -7.69
CA LEU A 11 -10.56 -20.86 -6.90
C LEU A 11 -9.90 -21.98 -7.73
N GLY A 12 -10.18 -22.10 -9.02
CA GLY A 12 -9.64 -23.19 -9.83
C GLY A 12 -10.00 -23.10 -11.30
N GLY A 13 -8.98 -22.95 -12.14
CA GLY A 13 -9.09 -22.90 -13.59
C GLY A 13 -7.74 -22.55 -14.22
N PHE A 14 -7.52 -23.00 -15.45
CA PHE A 14 -6.25 -22.77 -16.15
C PHE A 14 -5.89 -21.28 -16.24
N ALA A 15 -6.87 -20.42 -16.51
CA ALA A 15 -6.68 -18.97 -16.61
C ALA A 15 -6.23 -18.33 -15.28
N ALA A 16 -6.79 -18.76 -14.14
CA ALA A 16 -6.43 -18.25 -12.82
C ALA A 16 -4.99 -18.64 -12.44
N LEU A 17 -4.61 -19.91 -12.68
CA LEU A 17 -3.25 -20.40 -12.43
C LEU A 17 -2.22 -19.71 -13.34
N MET A 18 -2.56 -19.48 -14.61
CA MET A 18 -1.71 -18.73 -15.54
C MET A 18 -1.54 -17.28 -15.08
N ALA A 19 -2.62 -16.59 -14.69
CA ALA A 19 -2.54 -15.22 -14.20
C ALA A 19 -1.67 -15.10 -12.95
N GLN A 20 -1.87 -15.97 -11.95
CA GLN A 20 -1.04 -16.02 -10.74
C GLN A 20 0.42 -16.31 -11.06
N GLY A 21 0.70 -17.27 -11.94
CA GLY A 21 2.06 -17.63 -12.35
C GLY A 21 2.78 -16.48 -13.06
N VAL A 22 2.13 -15.84 -14.03
CA VAL A 22 2.70 -14.69 -14.76
C VAL A 22 2.99 -13.53 -13.81
N LEU A 23 2.04 -13.19 -12.94
CA LEU A 23 2.23 -12.12 -11.95
C LEU A 23 3.37 -12.44 -10.96
N ALA A 24 3.48 -13.69 -10.50
CA ALA A 24 4.56 -14.12 -9.61
C ALA A 24 5.94 -14.01 -10.29
N VAL A 25 6.06 -14.46 -11.55
CA VAL A 25 7.30 -14.35 -12.32
C VAL A 25 7.69 -12.88 -12.53
N LEU A 26 6.73 -12.03 -12.91
CA LEU A 26 6.97 -10.59 -13.07
C LEU A 26 7.40 -9.94 -11.75
N ALA A 27 6.72 -10.24 -10.64
CA ALA A 27 7.05 -9.68 -9.33
C ALA A 27 8.46 -10.08 -8.87
N LEU A 28 8.81 -11.37 -8.97
CA LEU A 28 10.15 -11.88 -8.63
C LEU A 28 11.20 -11.31 -9.58
N GLY A 29 10.91 -11.21 -10.88
CA GLY A 29 11.78 -10.62 -11.88
C GLY A 29 12.10 -9.16 -11.58
N ILE A 30 11.10 -8.36 -11.21
CA ILE A 30 11.29 -6.96 -10.81
C ILE A 30 12.13 -6.86 -9.53
N LEU A 31 11.90 -7.73 -8.54
CA LEU A 31 12.69 -7.76 -7.30
C LEU A 31 14.17 -8.06 -7.57
N LEU A 32 14.45 -9.02 -8.44
CA LEU A 32 15.81 -9.36 -8.86
C LEU A 32 16.42 -8.20 -9.65
N LEU A 33 15.70 -7.64 -10.62
CA LEU A 33 16.18 -6.51 -11.42
C LEU A 33 16.52 -5.29 -10.56
N LYS A 34 15.63 -4.92 -9.62
CA LYS A 34 15.90 -3.83 -8.66
C LYS A 34 17.19 -4.07 -7.89
N ARG A 35 17.38 -5.29 -7.39
CA ARG A 35 18.59 -5.66 -6.66
C ARG A 35 19.85 -5.61 -7.55
N TYR A 36 19.75 -6.00 -8.81
CA TYR A 36 20.88 -5.92 -9.75
C TYR A 36 21.30 -4.49 -10.04
N LEU A 37 20.33 -3.58 -10.15
CA LEU A 37 20.53 -2.15 -10.44
C LEU A 37 20.89 -1.31 -9.20
N GLU A 38 20.60 -1.79 -7.99
CA GLU A 38 20.86 -1.07 -6.75
C GLU A 38 22.38 -0.99 -6.44
N SER A 39 22.89 0.24 -6.27
CA SER A 39 24.27 0.53 -5.86
C SER A 39 24.28 1.65 -4.80
N PRO A 40 24.82 1.43 -3.58
CA PRO A 40 25.42 0.20 -3.07
C PRO A 40 24.37 -0.89 -2.75
N ARG A 41 24.74 -2.17 -2.93
CA ARG A 41 23.83 -3.29 -2.69
C ARG A 41 23.51 -3.45 -1.20
N ARG A 42 22.22 -3.54 -0.88
CA ARG A 42 21.73 -3.80 0.48
C ARG A 42 22.13 -5.19 0.96
N SER A 43 22.38 -5.35 2.27
CA SER A 43 22.76 -6.63 2.87
C SER A 43 21.69 -7.71 2.61
N MET A 44 22.12 -8.97 2.45
CA MET A 44 21.21 -10.10 2.21
C MET A 44 20.11 -10.22 3.28
N HIS A 45 20.45 -9.95 4.53
CA HIS A 45 19.54 -10.06 5.66
C HIS A 45 18.44 -9.00 5.62
N THR A 46 18.78 -7.73 5.38
CA THR A 46 17.77 -6.68 5.30
C THR A 46 16.90 -6.84 4.05
N TRP A 47 17.49 -7.26 2.94
CA TRP A 47 16.74 -7.53 1.70
C TRP A 47 15.72 -8.66 1.90
N SER A 48 16.10 -9.79 2.50
CA SER A 48 15.15 -10.89 2.74
C SER A 48 14.03 -10.47 3.69
N MET A 49 14.35 -9.71 4.75
CA MET A 49 13.34 -9.19 5.66
C MET A 49 12.35 -8.23 4.99
N ASP A 50 12.74 -7.49 3.96
CA ASP A 50 11.85 -6.59 3.23
C ASP A 50 11.04 -7.33 2.15
N VAL A 51 11.61 -8.36 1.53
CA VAL A 51 10.86 -9.26 0.64
C VAL A 51 9.80 -10.04 1.41
N SER A 52 10.12 -10.55 2.61
CA SER A 52 9.15 -11.26 3.46
C SER A 52 7.96 -10.38 3.85
N LYS A 53 8.19 -9.09 4.14
CA LYS A 53 7.10 -8.14 4.42
C LYS A 53 6.20 -7.96 3.19
N GLN A 54 6.77 -7.82 2.00
CA GLN A 54 6.00 -7.71 0.75
C GLN A 54 5.21 -8.99 0.47
N ALA A 55 5.81 -10.17 0.68
CA ALA A 55 5.15 -11.45 0.48
C ALA A 55 3.96 -11.64 1.43
N LEU A 56 4.14 -11.35 2.73
CA LEU A 56 3.07 -11.42 3.72
C LEU A 56 1.95 -10.42 3.42
N GLY A 57 2.30 -9.18 3.04
CA GLY A 57 1.31 -8.17 2.64
C GLY A 57 0.49 -8.61 1.43
N MET A 58 1.14 -9.14 0.39
CA MET A 58 0.46 -9.66 -0.80
C MET A 58 -0.44 -10.86 -0.48
N ALA A 59 0.01 -11.78 0.38
CA ALA A 59 -0.78 -12.93 0.81
C ALA A 59 -2.04 -12.50 1.58
N ALA A 60 -1.90 -11.54 2.51
CA ALA A 60 -3.02 -10.99 3.25
C ALA A 60 -4.01 -10.25 2.33
N ALA A 61 -3.51 -9.41 1.42
CA ALA A 61 -4.33 -8.71 0.43
C ALA A 61 -5.08 -9.68 -0.49
N HIS A 62 -4.42 -10.76 -0.94
CA HIS A 62 -5.05 -11.82 -1.73
C HIS A 62 -6.18 -12.51 -0.97
N ALA A 63 -5.96 -12.86 0.30
CA ALA A 63 -6.97 -13.49 1.15
C ALA A 63 -8.17 -12.56 1.40
N CYS A 64 -7.92 -11.28 1.68
CA CYS A 64 -8.96 -10.26 1.84
C CYS A 64 -9.74 -10.04 0.53
N GLY A 65 -9.05 -9.93 -0.60
CA GLY A 65 -9.68 -9.79 -1.92
C GLY A 65 -10.56 -10.98 -2.28
N LEU A 66 -10.12 -12.19 -1.95
CA LEU A 66 -10.92 -13.41 -2.12
C LEU A 66 -12.16 -13.40 -1.23
N ALA A 67 -12.01 -13.03 0.05
CA ALA A 67 -13.14 -12.93 0.98
C ALA A 67 -14.18 -11.89 0.51
N ILE A 68 -13.73 -10.73 0.06
CA ILE A 68 -14.60 -9.68 -0.50
C ILE A 68 -15.31 -10.18 -1.74
N ALA A 69 -14.62 -10.86 -2.66
CA ALA A 69 -15.21 -11.40 -3.88
C ALA A 69 -16.29 -12.45 -3.59
N ILE A 70 -16.06 -13.34 -2.61
CA ILE A 70 -17.04 -14.35 -2.17
C ILE A 70 -18.28 -13.67 -1.56
N VAL A 71 -18.08 -12.68 -0.70
CA VAL A 71 -19.18 -11.92 -0.08
C VAL A 71 -19.95 -11.13 -1.14
N ALA A 72 -19.26 -10.43 -2.05
CA ALA A 72 -19.89 -9.65 -3.11
C ALA A 72 -20.68 -10.53 -4.08
N ALA A 73 -20.15 -11.71 -4.42
CA ALA A 73 -20.87 -12.70 -5.22
C ALA A 73 -22.13 -13.18 -4.49
N SER A 74 -22.10 -13.36 -3.17
CA SER A 74 -23.30 -13.73 -2.40
C SER A 74 -24.38 -12.65 -2.35
N TRP A 75 -24.04 -11.38 -2.62
CA TRP A 75 -24.96 -10.24 -2.60
C TRP A 75 -25.53 -9.88 -3.98
N ASP A 76 -24.92 -10.37 -5.07
CA ASP A 76 -25.46 -10.19 -6.41
C ASP A 76 -26.79 -10.95 -6.51
N ALA A 77 -27.86 -10.25 -6.89
CA ALA A 77 -29.17 -10.87 -7.03
C ALA A 77 -29.25 -11.55 -8.42
N PRO A 78 -29.88 -12.74 -8.52
CA PRO A 78 -30.03 -13.38 -9.82
C PRO A 78 -30.75 -12.43 -10.79
N GLY A 79 -30.20 -12.28 -11.98
CA GLY A 79 -30.79 -11.46 -13.04
C GLY A 79 -32.11 -12.05 -13.57
N PRO A 80 -32.79 -11.36 -14.50
CA PRO A 80 -34.07 -11.83 -15.06
C PRO A 80 -34.02 -13.21 -15.75
N GLU A 81 -32.82 -13.69 -16.11
CA GLU A 81 -32.56 -15.01 -16.69
C GLU A 81 -32.20 -16.08 -15.63
N GLY A 82 -32.22 -15.75 -14.33
CA GLY A 82 -31.82 -16.66 -13.24
C GLY A 82 -30.30 -16.86 -13.09
N HIS A 83 -29.50 -16.11 -13.85
CA HIS A 83 -28.04 -16.14 -13.78
C HIS A 83 -27.51 -14.91 -13.02
N HIS A 84 -26.48 -15.08 -12.19
CA HIS A 84 -25.73 -13.96 -11.61
C HIS A 84 -25.16 -13.09 -12.73
N ARG A 85 -25.37 -11.78 -12.65
CA ARG A 85 -24.87 -10.84 -13.68
C ARG A 85 -23.36 -10.66 -13.60
N SER A 86 -22.76 -10.90 -12.44
CA SER A 86 -21.35 -10.62 -12.20
C SER A 86 -20.59 -11.89 -11.80
N SER A 87 -19.54 -12.21 -12.56
CA SER A 87 -18.65 -13.34 -12.22
C SER A 87 -17.78 -13.04 -11.01
N GLU A 88 -17.42 -14.06 -10.24
CA GLU A 88 -16.54 -13.97 -9.07
C GLU A 88 -15.19 -13.31 -9.42
N CYS A 89 -14.66 -13.58 -10.60
CA CYS A 89 -13.44 -12.98 -11.12
C CYS A 89 -13.57 -11.48 -11.42
N ALA A 90 -14.74 -11.02 -11.86
CA ALA A 90 -14.99 -9.60 -12.08
C ALA A 90 -15.01 -8.84 -10.74
N TRP A 91 -15.67 -9.40 -9.72
CA TRP A 91 -15.68 -8.83 -8.37
C TRP A 91 -14.30 -8.85 -7.73
N TYR A 92 -13.54 -9.93 -7.89
CA TYR A 92 -12.15 -9.99 -7.43
C TYR A 92 -11.26 -8.96 -8.15
N PHE A 93 -11.40 -8.80 -9.46
CA PHE A 93 -10.66 -7.79 -10.22
C PHE A 93 -10.98 -6.37 -9.75
N VAL A 94 -12.26 -6.05 -9.53
CA VAL A 94 -12.67 -4.74 -8.99
C VAL A 94 -12.10 -4.52 -7.59
N ALA A 95 -12.18 -5.52 -6.70
CA ALA A 95 -11.61 -5.45 -5.37
C ALA A 95 -10.09 -5.23 -5.42
N PHE A 96 -9.39 -5.94 -6.31
CA PHE A 96 -7.95 -5.80 -6.52
C PHE A 96 -7.56 -4.43 -7.10
N VAL A 97 -8.29 -3.92 -8.08
CA VAL A 97 -8.03 -2.59 -8.66
C VAL A 97 -8.31 -1.49 -7.63
N ALA A 98 -9.40 -1.61 -6.87
CA ALA A 98 -9.71 -0.68 -5.78
C ALA A 98 -8.60 -0.69 -4.71
N ASP A 99 -8.14 -1.86 -4.28
CA ASP A 99 -7.07 -2.00 -3.29
C ASP A 99 -5.74 -1.41 -3.79
N THR A 100 -5.34 -1.73 -5.02
CA THR A 100 -4.07 -1.24 -5.59
C THR A 100 -4.09 0.24 -5.94
N THR A 101 -5.26 0.86 -6.15
CA THR A 101 -5.37 2.30 -6.43
C THR A 101 -5.62 3.09 -5.16
N LEU A 102 -6.73 2.83 -4.46
CA LEU A 102 -7.12 3.53 -3.25
C LEU A 102 -6.17 3.23 -2.10
N GLY A 103 -5.70 1.99 -1.96
CA GLY A 103 -4.74 1.60 -0.92
C GLY A 103 -3.38 2.28 -1.12
N VAL A 104 -2.90 2.40 -2.36
CA VAL A 104 -1.66 3.14 -2.66
C VAL A 104 -1.84 4.63 -2.39
N LEU A 105 -2.95 5.24 -2.83
CA LEU A 105 -3.22 6.66 -2.56
C LEU A 105 -3.33 6.94 -1.05
N LEU A 106 -4.01 6.08 -0.30
CA LEU A 106 -4.11 6.18 1.15
C LEU A 106 -2.73 6.08 1.82
N THR A 107 -1.91 5.11 1.41
CA THR A 107 -0.57 4.91 1.94
C THR A 107 0.32 6.11 1.66
N LEU A 108 0.28 6.64 0.43
CA LEU A 108 1.04 7.84 0.05
C LEU A 108 0.59 9.08 0.83
N GLY A 109 -0.73 9.26 0.98
CA GLY A 109 -1.31 10.35 1.76
C GLY A 109 -0.89 10.30 3.22
N LEU A 110 -1.05 9.14 3.86
CA LEU A 110 -0.69 8.93 5.27
C LEU A 110 0.81 9.13 5.49
N HIS A 111 1.67 8.57 4.64
CA HIS A 111 3.11 8.73 4.74
C HIS A 111 3.52 10.20 4.57
N SER A 112 2.94 10.89 3.59
CA SER A 112 3.20 12.32 3.36
C SER A 112 2.76 13.18 4.54
N ALA A 113 1.59 12.89 5.13
CA ALA A 113 1.10 13.58 6.31
C ALA A 113 2.00 13.35 7.54
N LEU A 114 2.46 12.12 7.77
CA LEU A 114 3.42 11.77 8.83
C LEU A 114 4.77 12.51 8.67
N LEU A 115 5.29 12.56 7.44
CA LEU A 115 6.52 13.30 7.16
C LEU A 115 6.34 14.81 7.35
N TRP A 116 5.19 15.36 6.92
CA TRP A 116 4.87 16.76 7.16
C TRP A 116 4.76 17.06 8.65
N ALA A 117 4.03 16.23 9.41
CA ALA A 117 3.84 16.40 10.85
C ALA A 117 5.17 16.30 11.61
N SER A 118 6.02 15.34 11.29
CA SER A 118 7.33 15.18 11.94
C SER A 118 8.24 16.40 11.69
N ARG A 119 8.27 16.92 10.46
CA ARG A 119 9.01 18.14 10.12
C ARG A 119 8.44 19.39 10.79
N ALA A 120 7.12 19.54 10.82
CA ALA A 120 6.46 20.67 11.49
C ALA A 120 6.74 20.68 13.00
N LEU A 121 6.64 19.52 13.65
CA LEU A 121 6.96 19.37 15.07
C LEU A 121 8.44 19.64 15.35
N ALA A 122 9.36 19.20 14.50
CA ALA A 122 10.79 19.49 14.64
C ALA A 122 11.07 21.01 14.57
N ARG A 123 10.48 21.71 13.60
CA ARG A 123 10.62 23.18 13.48
C ARG A 123 10.04 23.93 14.67
N ALA A 124 8.85 23.51 15.13
CA ALA A 124 8.23 24.11 16.31
C ALA A 124 9.07 23.91 17.58
N ARG A 125 9.74 22.75 17.71
CA ARG A 125 10.68 22.49 18.82
C ARG A 125 11.92 23.37 18.73
N GLN A 126 12.50 23.55 17.54
CA GLN A 126 13.65 24.45 17.34
C GLN A 126 13.30 25.90 17.70
N ALA A 127 12.18 26.43 17.19
CA ALA A 127 11.76 27.81 17.50
C ALA A 127 11.51 28.03 19.01
N ARG A 128 10.99 27.02 19.73
CA ARG A 128 10.83 27.08 21.19
C ARG A 128 12.17 27.10 21.93
N GLN A 129 13.18 26.39 21.44
CA GLN A 129 14.52 26.39 22.03
C GLN A 129 15.21 27.75 21.84
N GLU A 130 15.14 28.30 20.63
CA GLU A 130 15.70 29.63 20.32
C GLU A 130 15.04 30.74 21.17
N ALA A 131 13.71 30.69 21.35
CA ALA A 131 12.99 31.62 22.22
C ALA A 131 13.41 31.47 23.70
N ALA A 132 13.64 30.24 24.18
CA ALA A 132 14.07 30.00 25.55
C ALA A 132 15.53 30.46 25.80
N GLU A 133 16.40 30.40 24.80
CA GLU A 133 17.80 30.84 24.91
C GLU A 133 17.95 32.36 24.82
N THR A 134 17.12 33.03 24.01
CA THR A 134 17.14 34.50 23.86
C THR A 134 16.52 35.26 25.04
N GLU A 135 15.57 34.66 25.77
CA GLU A 135 14.92 35.28 26.94
C GLU A 135 15.90 35.72 28.05
N PRO A 136 16.85 34.88 28.54
CA PRO A 136 17.81 35.30 29.56
C PRO A 136 18.83 36.35 29.07
N LEU A 137 19.23 36.32 27.79
CA LEU A 137 20.14 37.32 27.20
C LEU A 137 19.51 38.71 27.14
N ALA A 138 18.23 38.79 26.73
CA ALA A 138 17.48 40.04 26.73
C ALA A 138 17.34 40.66 28.14
N LYS A 139 17.13 39.82 29.16
CA LYS A 139 17.07 40.25 30.57
C LYS A 139 18.41 40.75 31.12
N THR A 140 19.53 40.29 30.59
CA THR A 140 20.87 40.75 31.01
C THR A 140 21.27 42.04 30.29
N THR A 141 21.05 42.14 28.98
CA THR A 141 21.35 43.37 28.21
C THR A 141 20.46 44.55 28.62
N GLY A 142 19.20 44.33 28.99
CA GLY A 142 18.31 45.38 29.48
C GLY A 142 18.64 45.92 30.89
N ARG A 143 19.58 45.30 31.62
CA ARG A 143 20.02 45.76 32.95
C ARG A 143 21.28 46.66 32.89
N GLU A 144 21.95 46.71 31.75
CA GLU A 144 23.13 47.56 31.50
C GLU A 144 22.78 48.79 30.64
N GLU A 145 21.76 49.56 31.03
CA GLU A 145 21.64 50.96 30.58
C GLU A 145 22.10 51.88 31.74
N PRO A 146 23.34 52.40 31.72
CA PRO A 146 23.82 53.38 32.69
C PRO A 146 23.34 54.78 32.31
N THR A 147 22.85 55.47 33.35
CA THR A 147 22.70 56.93 33.56
C THR A 147 23.42 57.87 32.60
#